data_AF-A0A3P7LBA1-F1
#
_entry.id   AF-A0A3P7LBA1-F1
#
_cell.length_a   1.000
_cell.length_b   1.000
_cell.length_c   1.000
_cell.angle_alpha   90.00
_cell.angle_beta   90.00
_cell.angle_gamma   90.00
#
_symmetry.space_group_name_H-M   'P 1'
#
loop_
_entity.id
_entity.type
_entity.pdbx_description
1 polymer ?
#
loop_
_entity_poly.entity_id
_entity_poly.type
_entity_poly.pdbx_seq_one_letter_code
_entity_poly.pdbx_strand_id
1 'polypeptide(L)'
;MAHYLERLIVNDGRFEIVGEVTLGLNDNTRTRALYEMIEADGRLHLVPSHIQHPADIFFIRVAICYQFVDEELTRTSFNVISELTTKICQADGTPPATCR
;
A
#
# COMPACT_ATOMS: atom_id res chain seq x y z
N MET A 1 5.27 -0.61 15.99
CA MET A 1 4.41 -1.20 14.93
C MET A 1 4.58 -0.51 13.58
N ALA A 2 4.70 0.82 13.51
CA ALA A 2 5.01 1.55 12.28
C ALA A 2 6.23 0.99 11.52
N HIS A 3 7.39 0.87 12.17
CA HIS A 3 8.59 0.24 11.58
C HIS A 3 8.43 -1.26 11.26
N TYR A 4 7.50 -1.95 11.92
CA TYR A 4 7.24 -3.36 11.62
C TYR A 4 6.47 -3.48 10.30
N LEU A 5 5.45 -2.64 10.11
CA LEU A 5 4.75 -2.52 8.83
C LEU A 5 5.69 -2.10 7.71
N GLU A 6 6.56 -1.11 7.96
CA GLU A 6 7.58 -0.67 7.03
C GLU A 6 8.46 -1.84 6.54
N ARG A 7 8.96 -2.68 7.46
CA ARG A 7 9.73 -3.88 7.08
C ARG A 7 8.95 -4.87 6.24
N LEU A 8 7.65 -5.05 6.51
CA LEU A 8 6.79 -5.92 5.69
C LEU A 8 6.64 -5.38 4.27
N ILE A 9 6.46 -4.06 4.14
CA ILE A 9 6.36 -3.36 2.85
C ILE A 9 7.68 -3.44 2.08
N VAL A 10 8.84 -3.15 2.70
CA VAL A 10 10.17 -3.25 2.04
C VAL A 10 10.46 -4.67 1.56
N ASN A 11 10.07 -5.68 2.34
CA ASN A 11 10.26 -7.09 1.95
C ASN A 11 9.38 -7.49 0.75
N ASP A 12 8.28 -6.78 0.52
CA ASP A 12 7.43 -6.97 -0.65
C ASP A 12 7.86 -6.01 -1.75
N GLY A 13 8.72 -6.50 -2.64
CA GLY A 13 9.34 -5.71 -3.72
C GLY A 13 8.39 -5.17 -4.80
N ARG A 14 7.08 -5.18 -4.57
CA ARG A 14 6.06 -4.52 -5.40
C ARG A 14 5.73 -3.11 -4.94
N PHE A 15 6.05 -2.78 -3.68
CA PHE A 15 5.78 -1.48 -3.08
C PHE A 15 7.04 -0.63 -3.03
N GLU A 16 6.87 0.68 -3.20
CA GLU A 16 7.90 1.69 -2.99
C GLU A 16 7.58 2.51 -1.75
N ILE A 17 8.61 2.81 -0.94
CA ILE A 17 8.50 3.68 0.23
C ILE A 17 8.91 5.10 -0.16
N VAL A 18 7.92 5.99 -0.27
CA VAL A 18 8.11 7.40 -0.66
C VAL A 18 8.57 8.26 0.53
N GLY A 19 8.39 7.78 1.75
CA GLY A 19 8.77 8.44 3.01
C GLY A 19 8.40 7.57 4.21
N GLU A 20 8.63 8.04 5.44
CA GLU A 20 8.36 7.25 6.66
C GLU A 20 6.89 6.74 6.68
N VAL A 21 6.72 5.43 6.50
CA VAL A 21 5.43 4.71 6.42
C VAL A 21 4.46 5.25 5.34
N THR A 22 5.02 5.59 4.18
CA THR A 22 4.24 6.01 3.01
C THR A 22 4.43 5.01 1.89
N LEU A 23 3.33 4.48 1.32
CA LEU A 23 3.37 3.46 0.28
C LEU A 23 2.83 3.97 -1.05
N GLY A 24 3.54 3.64 -2.13
CA GLY A 24 3.10 3.82 -3.50
C GLY A 24 3.42 2.58 -4.33
N LEU A 25 2.67 2.39 -5.41
CA LEU A 25 3.10 1.54 -6.53
C LEU A 25 3.81 2.44 -7.55
N ASN A 26 4.67 1.85 -8.38
CA ASN A 26 5.47 2.55 -9.40
C ASN A 26 4.67 3.46 -10.38
N ASP A 27 3.34 3.33 -10.43
CA ASP A 27 2.44 4.14 -11.28
C ASP A 27 1.31 4.76 -10.43
N ASN A 28 1.10 6.07 -10.58
CA ASN A 28 0.03 6.82 -9.93
C ASN A 28 -1.36 6.23 -10.23
N THR A 29 -1.56 5.69 -11.43
CA THR A 29 -2.84 5.07 -11.84
C THR A 29 -3.15 3.84 -10.99
N ARG A 30 -2.15 2.98 -10.82
CA ARG A 30 -2.25 1.76 -10.01
C ARG A 30 -2.38 2.07 -8.53
N THR A 31 -1.64 3.06 -8.03
CA THR A 31 -1.74 3.50 -6.64
C THR A 31 -3.14 4.06 -6.34
N ARG A 32 -3.76 4.79 -7.28
CA ARG A 32 -5.14 5.26 -7.14
C ARG A 32 -6.15 4.11 -7.15
N ALA A 33 -6.00 3.16 -8.08
CA ALA A 33 -6.86 1.96 -8.11
C ALA A 33 -6.75 1.14 -6.82
N LEU A 34 -5.55 1.00 -6.27
CA LEU A 34 -5.32 0.33 -4.98
C LEU A 34 -6.04 1.04 -3.85
N TYR A 35 -5.93 2.37 -3.79
CA TYR A 35 -6.64 3.17 -2.80
C TYR A 35 -8.16 2.99 -2.90
N GLU A 36 -8.74 3.09 -4.10
CA GLU A 36 -10.17 2.90 -4.32
C GLU A 36 -10.64 1.49 -3.92
N MET A 37 -9.85 0.46 -4.21
CA MET A 37 -10.15 -0.92 -3.77
C MET A 37 -10.06 -1.09 -2.26
N ILE A 38 -9.10 -0.44 -1.59
CA ILE A 38 -8.99 -0.50 -0.13
C ILE A 38 -10.19 0.17 0.53
N GLU A 39 -10.59 1.35 0.08
CA GLU A 39 -11.75 2.06 0.61
C GLU A 39 -13.07 1.30 0.32
N ALA A 40 -13.18 0.66 -0.85
CA ALA A 40 -14.34 -0.16 -1.20
C ALA A 40 -14.41 -1.48 -0.40
N ASP A 41 -13.26 -2.07 -0.05
CA ASP A 41 -13.16 -3.28 0.77
C ASP A 41 -13.56 -3.01 2.23
N GLY A 42 -13.30 -1.79 2.73
CA GLY A 42 -13.78 -1.30 4.02
C GLY A 42 -13.11 -1.92 5.26
N ARG A 43 -12.16 -2.85 5.08
CA ARG A 43 -11.37 -3.44 6.18
C ARG A 43 -10.29 -2.50 6.70
N LEU A 44 -9.82 -1.59 5.86
CA LEU A 44 -8.82 -0.59 6.18
C LEU A 44 -9.29 0.77 5.68
N HIS A 45 -8.98 1.82 6.43
CA HIS A 45 -9.15 3.19 6.00
C HIS A 45 -7.78 3.86 5.95
N LEU A 46 -7.38 4.30 4.76
CA LEU A 46 -6.09 4.92 4.53
C LEU A 46 -6.28 6.32 3.98
N VAL A 47 -5.24 7.14 4.01
CA VAL A 47 -5.32 8.52 3.52
C VAL A 47 -4.44 8.66 2.29
N PRO A 48 -4.99 9.07 1.12
CA PRO A 48 -4.18 9.33 -0.05
C PRO A 48 -3.53 10.71 0.08
N SER A 49 -2.44 10.90 -0.63
CA SER A 49 -1.72 12.17 -0.70
C SER A 49 -1.01 12.28 -2.04
N HIS A 50 -0.78 13.51 -2.48
CA HIS A 50 -0.09 13.78 -3.73
C HIS A 50 0.94 14.88 -3.52
N ILE A 51 2.08 14.76 -4.18
CA ILE A 51 3.12 15.79 -4.23
C ILE A 51 3.38 16.10 -5.70
N GLN A 52 3.42 17.38 -6.05
CA GLN A 52 3.57 17.83 -7.45
C GLN A 52 5.02 18.21 -7.83
N HIS A 53 5.93 18.28 -6.87
CA HIS A 53 7.32 18.70 -7.08
C HIS A 53 8.30 17.70 -6.44
N PRO A 54 9.31 17.20 -7.16
CA PRO A 54 9.75 17.54 -8.53
C PRO A 54 8.96 16.87 -9.68
N ALA A 55 8.10 15.90 -9.40
CA ALA A 55 7.18 15.26 -10.34
C ALA A 55 5.86 14.92 -9.60
N ASP A 56 4.77 14.68 -10.34
CA ASP A 56 3.50 14.27 -9.74
C ASP A 56 3.58 12.84 -9.21
N ILE A 57 3.51 12.68 -7.89
CA ILE A 57 3.57 11.40 -7.20
C ILE A 57 2.32 11.26 -6.34
N PHE A 58 1.55 10.22 -6.59
CA PHE A 58 0.39 9.83 -5.78
C PHE A 58 0.80 8.68 -4.86
N PHE A 59 0.57 8.84 -3.58
CA PHE A 59 0.93 7.85 -2.57
C PHE A 59 -0.13 7.74 -1.48
N ILE A 60 -0.09 6.64 -0.75
CA ILE A 60 -1.01 6.33 0.33
C ILE A 60 -0.24 6.39 1.65
N ARG A 61 -0.78 7.11 2.63
CA ARG A 61 -0.22 7.21 3.97
C ARG A 61 -0.87 6.17 4.86
N VAL A 62 -0.06 5.36 5.52
CA VAL A 62 -0.56 4.41 6.52
C VAL A 62 -0.24 4.91 7.91
N ALA A 63 -1.28 5.25 8.67
CA ALA A 63 -1.16 5.64 10.05
C ALA A 63 -1.71 4.53 10.96
N ILE A 64 -0.91 4.12 11.93
CA ILE A 64 -1.35 3.19 12.97
C ILE A 64 -1.93 4.03 14.11
N CYS A 65 -3.26 4.18 14.13
CA CYS A 65 -3.97 5.03 15.10
C CYS A 65 -4.42 4.28 16.36
N TYR A 66 -4.41 2.95 16.35
CA TYR A 66 -4.90 2.14 17.47
C TYR A 66 -3.78 1.84 18.47
N GLN A 67 -4.04 2.07 19.75
CA GLN A 67 -3.03 1.97 20.82
C GLN A 67 -2.65 0.53 21.19
N PHE A 68 -3.53 -0.43 20.92
CA PHE A 68 -3.31 -1.86 21.21
C PHE A 68 -2.99 -2.65 19.94
N VAL A 69 -2.36 -2.01 18.95
CA VAL A 69 -1.94 -2.70 17.73
C VAL A 69 -0.80 -3.64 18.07
N ASP A 70 -1.00 -4.90 17.76
CA ASP A 70 0.01 -5.94 17.85
C ASP A 70 0.56 -6.32 16.46
N GLU A 71 1.51 -7.25 16.44
CA GLU A 71 2.12 -7.72 15.20
C GLU A 71 1.14 -8.51 14.32
N GLU A 72 0.18 -9.22 14.92
CA GLU A 72 -0.80 -10.03 14.21
C GLU A 72 -1.79 -9.14 13.45
N LEU A 73 -2.30 -8.09 14.09
CA LEU A 73 -3.16 -7.09 13.48
C LEU A 73 -2.40 -6.34 12.38
N THR A 74 -1.16 -5.94 12.64
CA THR A 74 -0.32 -5.26 11.64
C THR A 74 -0.07 -6.17 10.42
N ARG A 75 0.23 -7.45 10.65
CA ARG A 75 0.41 -8.44 9.58
C ARG A 75 -0.88 -8.66 8.80
N THR A 76 -2.02 -8.73 9.49
CA THR A 76 -3.32 -8.86 8.85
C THR A 76 -3.62 -7.67 7.96
N SER A 77 -3.41 -6.43 8.44
CA SER A 77 -3.54 -5.22 7.63
C SER A 77 -2.65 -5.26 6.38
N PHE A 78 -1.38 -5.65 6.55
CA PHE A 78 -0.47 -5.81 5.42
C PHE A 78 -0.95 -6.87 4.42
N ASN A 79 -1.46 -8.01 4.90
CA ASN A 79 -2.00 -9.08 4.05
C ASN A 79 -3.19 -8.59 3.21
N VAL A 80 -4.07 -7.74 3.76
CA VAL A 80 -5.16 -7.13 2.99
C VAL A 80 -4.62 -6.27 1.85
N ILE A 81 -3.66 -5.38 2.16
CA ILE A 81 -3.05 -4.50 1.14
C ILE A 81 -2.37 -5.35 0.05
N SER A 82 -1.65 -6.40 0.45
CA SER A 82 -0.97 -7.33 -0.45
C SER A 82 -1.94 -8.12 -1.33
N GLU A 83 -3.07 -8.58 -0.77
CA GLU A 83 -4.13 -9.28 -1.49
C GLU A 83 -4.77 -8.38 -2.55
N LEU A 84 -5.15 -7.16 -2.17
CA LEU A 84 -5.77 -6.19 -3.09
C LEU A 84 -4.80 -5.77 -4.19
N THR A 85 -3.53 -5.56 -3.85
CA THR A 85 -2.47 -5.29 -4.83
C THR A 85 -2.31 -6.44 -5.83
N THR A 86 -2.40 -7.68 -5.36
CA THR A 86 -2.36 -8.87 -6.22
C THR A 86 -3.54 -8.90 -7.19
N LYS A 87 -4.74 -8.53 -6.74
CA LYS A 87 -5.94 -8.43 -7.61
C LYS A 87 -5.75 -7.40 -8.71
N ILE A 88 -5.15 -6.24 -8.40
CA ILE A 88 -4.86 -5.19 -9.39
C ILE A 88 -3.85 -5.67 -10.42
N CYS A 89 -2.76 -6.30 -9.97
CA CYS A 89 -1.76 -6.87 -10.89
C CYS A 89 -2.37 -7.92 -11.84
N GLN A 90 -3.33 -8.73 -11.36
CA GLN A 90 -4.01 -9.74 -12.18
C GLN A 90 -5.07 -9.17 -13.13
N ALA A 91 -5.78 -8.11 -12.73
CA ALA A 91 -6.79 -7.45 -13.55
C ALA A 91 -6.21 -6.77 -14.80
N ASP A 92 -4.97 -6.28 -14.71
CA ASP A 92 -4.24 -5.69 -15.84
C ASP A 92 -3.60 -6.73 -16.79
N GLY A 93 -3.86 -8.04 -16.60
CA GLY A 93 -3.30 -9.11 -17.43
C GLY A 93 -1.79 -9.31 -17.27
N THR A 94 -1.18 -8.74 -16.22
CA THR A 94 0.26 -8.84 -15.97
C THR A 94 0.54 -10.04 -15.04
N PRO A 95 1.41 -11.00 -15.42
CA PRO A 95 1.67 -12.16 -14.58
C PRO A 95 2.29 -11.72 -13.23
N PRO A 96 1.92 -12.38 -12.11
CA PRO A 96 2.25 -11.94 -10.74
C PRO A 96 3.76 -11.86 -10.45
N ALA A 97 4.60 -12.47 -11.29
CA ALA A 97 6.06 -12.40 -11.20
C ALA A 97 6.67 -11.11 -11.80
N THR A 98 5.89 -10.30 -12.52
CA THR A 98 6.37 -9.14 -13.30
C THR A 98 5.80 -7.81 -12.82
N CYS A 99 5.04 -7.79 -11.72
CA CYS A 99 4.66 -6.57 -11.00
C CYS A 99 5.86 -6.00 -10.20
N ARG A 100 7.04 -5.97 -10.82
CA ARG A 100 8.28 -5.39 -10.30
C ARG A 100 8.43 -3.97 -10.80
#